data_AF-J3C3L4-F1
#
_entry.id   AF-J3C3L4-F1
#
_cell.length_a   1.000
_cell.length_b   1.000
_cell.length_c   1.000
_cell.angle_alpha   90.00
_cell.angle_beta   90.00
_cell.angle_gamma   90.00
#
_symmetry.space_group_name_H-M   'P 1'
#
loop_
_entity.id
_entity.type
_entity.pdbx_description
1 polymer ?
#
loop_
_entity_poly.entity_id
_entity_poly.type
_entity_poly.pdbx_seq_one_letter_code
_entity_poly.pdbx_strand_id
1 'polypeptide(L)' 'MLARYTIIKHFHSMAKIYSKKALASKNLKPKKEVVSFLLSYSQALTVVKIDNKSFEIIAN' A
#
# COMPACT_ATOMS: atom_id res chain seq x y z
N MET A 1 -34.08 -25.47 12.37
CA MET A 1 -33.53 -25.03 11.06
C MET A 1 -33.50 -23.50 10.85
N LEU A 2 -33.96 -22.68 11.81
CA LEU A 2 -34.01 -21.20 11.65
C LEU A 2 -32.78 -20.46 12.23
N ALA A 3 -32.12 -21.00 13.26
CA ALA A 3 -30.97 -20.36 13.90
C ALA A 3 -29.72 -20.26 12.98
N ARG A 4 -29.54 -21.21 12.05
CA ARG A 4 -28.43 -21.20 11.08
C ARG A 4 -28.59 -20.14 9.98
N TYR A 5 -29.82 -19.76 9.64
CA TYR A 5 -30.09 -18.78 8.59
C TYR A 5 -29.72 -17.36 9.05
N THR A 6 -29.96 -17.04 10.33
CA THR A 6 -29.65 -15.72 10.90
C THR A 6 -28.14 -15.44 10.96
N ILE A 7 -27.33 -16.47 11.27
CA ILE A 7 -25.85 -16.37 11.35
C ILE A 7 -25.25 -16.06 9.97
N ILE A 8 -25.74 -16.70 8.91
CA ILE A 8 -25.28 -16.45 7.53
C ILE A 8 -25.74 -15.06 7.05
N LYS A 9 -26.95 -14.62 7.44
CA LYS A 9 -27.47 -13.29 7.08
C LYS A 9 -26.67 -12.15 7.73
N HIS A 10 -26.11 -12.35 8.92
CA HIS A 10 -25.24 -11.37 9.59
C HIS A 10 -23.82 -11.32 9.00
N PHE A 11 -23.23 -12.46 8.62
CA PHE A 11 -21.91 -12.49 7.98
C PHE A 11 -21.90 -11.77 6.61
N HIS A 12 -23.05 -11.74 5.93
CA HIS A 12 -23.20 -11.10 4.62
C HIS A 12 -23.29 -9.56 4.67
N SER A 13 -23.42 -8.96 5.85
CA SER A 13 -23.57 -7.51 6.03
C SER A 13 -22.23 -6.78 6.08
N MET A 14 -21.19 -7.40 6.65
CA MET A 14 -19.84 -6.81 6.71
C MET A 14 -19.11 -6.85 5.35
N ALA A 15 -19.15 -7.96 4.63
CA ALA A 15 -18.46 -8.05 3.33
C ALA A 15 -18.98 -7.03 2.29
N LYS A 16 -20.27 -6.66 2.35
CA LYS A 16 -20.90 -5.70 1.43
C LYS A 16 -20.52 -4.25 1.71
N ILE A 17 -20.24 -3.85 2.95
CA ILE A 17 -19.81 -2.47 3.26
C ILE A 17 -18.36 -2.19 2.88
N TYR A 18 -17.51 -3.21 2.83
CA TYR A 18 -16.12 -3.08 2.33
C TYR A 18 -16.02 -3.22 0.81
N SER A 19 -17.06 -3.76 0.16
CA SER A 19 -17.17 -3.81 -1.29
C SER A 19 -17.58 -2.45 -1.85
N LYS A 20 -16.70 -1.44 -1.76
CA LYS A 20 -16.85 -0.23 -2.58
C LYS A 20 -16.90 -0.69 -4.04
N LYS A 21 -17.96 -0.31 -4.77
CA LYS A 21 -17.97 -0.39 -6.24
C LYS A 21 -16.64 0.21 -6.70
N ALA A 22 -15.87 -0.54 -7.49
CA ALA A 22 -14.56 -0.09 -7.95
C ALA A 22 -14.73 1.32 -8.54
N LEU A 23 -14.35 2.32 -7.75
CA LEU A 23 -14.30 3.70 -8.21
C LEU A 23 -13.30 3.64 -9.34
N ALA A 24 -13.77 3.95 -10.55
CA ALA A 24 -12.98 3.89 -11.77
C ALA A 24 -11.56 4.34 -11.44
N SER A 25 -10.57 3.48 -11.77
CA SER A 25 -9.16 3.76 -11.55
C SER A 25 -8.85 5.11 -12.21
N LYS A 26 -8.96 6.18 -11.43
CA LYS A 26 -8.49 7.48 -11.84
C LYS A 26 -7.01 7.24 -12.06
N ASN A 27 -6.50 7.56 -13.25
CA ASN A 27 -5.07 7.48 -13.55
C ASN A 27 -4.35 8.51 -12.65
N LEU A 28 -4.19 8.15 -11.38
CA LEU A 28 -3.58 8.94 -10.33
C LEU A 28 -2.08 8.81 -10.51
N LYS A 29 -1.53 9.70 -11.33
CA LYS A 29 -0.10 9.90 -11.39
C LYS A 29 0.32 10.73 -10.17
N PRO A 30 1.46 10.42 -9.53
CA PRO A 30 1.99 11.26 -8.48
C PRO A 30 2.28 12.68 -9.00
N LYS A 31 2.21 13.67 -8.11
CA LYS A 31 2.64 15.04 -8.44
C LYS A 31 4.15 15.05 -8.73
N LYS A 32 4.60 16.03 -9.52
CA LYS A 32 6.02 16.21 -9.85
C LYS A 32 6.91 16.30 -8.61
N GLU A 33 6.45 17.00 -7.56
CA GLU A 33 7.16 17.12 -6.29
C GLU A 33 7.44 15.77 -5.63
N VAL A 34 6.46 14.86 -5.65
CA VAL A 34 6.59 13.52 -5.06
C VAL A 34 7.59 12.68 -5.84
N VAL A 35 7.58 12.78 -7.18
CA VAL A 35 8.58 12.11 -8.03
C VAL A 35 9.97 12.64 -7.74
N SER A 36 10.13 13.97 -7.69
CA SER A 36 11.42 14.60 -7.37
C SER A 36 11.92 14.22 -5.98
N PHE A 37 11.04 14.20 -4.96
CA PHE A 37 11.40 13.78 -3.60
C PHE A 37 11.92 12.34 -3.57
N LEU A 38 11.22 11.40 -4.20
CA LEU A 38 11.63 10.01 -4.23
C LEU A 38 12.96 9.81 -4.98
N LEU A 39 13.17 10.53 -6.09
CA LEU A 39 14.41 10.46 -6.85
C LEU A 39 15.59 11.01 -6.06
N SER A 40 15.45 12.20 -5.46
CA SER A 40 16.49 12.81 -4.61
C SER A 40 16.83 11.92 -3.42
N TYR A 41 15.82 11.33 -2.78
CA TYR A 41 16.03 10.40 -1.67
C TYR A 41 16.77 9.13 -2.12
N SER A 42 16.34 8.51 -3.23
CA SER A 42 17.01 7.32 -3.77
C SER A 42 18.45 7.58 -4.20
N GLN A 43 18.78 8.79 -4.65
CA GLN A 43 20.15 9.17 -5.02
C GLN A 43 21.03 9.43 -3.79
N ALA A 44 20.44 9.91 -2.69
CA ALA A 44 21.14 10.09 -1.42
C ALA A 44 21.40 8.77 -0.68
N LEU A 45 20.64 7.72 -1.01
CA LEU A 45 20.85 6.37 -0.48
C LEU A 45 22.02 5.70 -1.20
N THR A 46 23.15 5.57 -0.49
CA THR A 46 24.25 4.71 -0.93
C THR A 46 24.16 3.38 -0.19
N VAL A 47 23.95 2.29 -0.94
CA VAL A 47 24.01 0.94 -0.38
C VAL A 47 25.46 0.49 -0.35
N VAL A 48 26.07 0.52 0.83
CA VAL A 48 27.42 0.01 1.04
C VAL A 48 27.31 -1.47 1.42
N LYS A 49 27.87 -2.34 0.59
CA LYS A 49 27.96 -3.78 0.86
C LYS A 49 29.32 -4.07 1.50
N ILE A 50 29.31 -4.58 2.72
CA ILE A 50 30.51 -5.08 3.43
C ILE A 50 30.21 -6.55 3.76
N ASP A 51 31.02 -7.46 3.22
CA ASP A 51 30.83 -8.91 3.29
C ASP A 51 29.39 -9.33 2.88
N ASN A 52 28.72 -10.14 3.70
CA ASN A 52 27.32 -10.57 3.51
C ASN A 52 26.29 -9.59 4.08
N LYS A 53 26.65 -8.33 4.35
CA LYS A 53 25.76 -7.34 4.99
C LYS A 53 25.61 -6.10 4.10
N SER A 54 24.38 -5.62 3.97
CA SER A 54 24.04 -4.38 3.25
C SER A 54 23.67 -3.30 4.24
N PHE A 55 24.34 -2.14 4.13
CA PHE A 55 24.05 -0.95 4.94
C PHE A 55 23.49 0.15 4.04
N GLU A 56 22.37 0.74 4.44
CA GLU A 56 21.81 1.94 3.82
C GLU A 56 22.41 3.16 4.52
N ILE A 57 23.23 3.94 3.82
CA ILE A 57 23.78 5.19 4.33
C ILE A 57 23.05 6.35 3.64
N ILE A 58 22.45 7.21 4.45
CA ILE A 58 21.84 8.47 4.00
C ILE A 58 22.91 9.56 4.13
N ALA A 59 23.43 10.05 3.00
CA ALA A 59 24.32 11.21 3.01
C ALA A 59 23.47 12.50 3.09
N ASN A 60 23.64 13.26 4.18
CA ASN A 60 23.16 14.63 4.33
C ASN A 60 24.27 15.59 3.90
#